data_AF-A0A072Q0A4-F1
#
_entry.id   AF-A0A072Q0A4-F1
#
_cell.length_a   1.000
_cell.length_b   1.000
_cell.length_c   1.000
_cell.angle_alpha   90.00
_cell.angle_beta   90.00
_cell.angle_gamma   90.00
#
_symmetry.space_group_name_H-M   'P 1'
#
loop_
_entity.id
_entity.type
_entity.pdbx_description
1 polymer ?
#
loop_
_entity_poly.entity_id
_entity_poly.type
_entity_poly.pdbx_seq_one_letter_code
_entity_poly.pdbx_strand_id
1 'polypeptide(L)'
;MALILRWKILAANYRSLDEFDLIMHCESLRKVLKLCWVARTRGRPLLWINKTQWLCLVWVGVNVMLQVLVALLGLTYNLNTSSMPALKFGQLSVANFTFIDDPWTNTDPGFSSQLGSANIYGSQAQYYVYELIDASYRDVSHDAVWGRPSSPTVYYNKDYTTFTYIFEDANPWNPDLTLMTRRNVSVTATCVELEVLEGGNGTNPIITYLDEDRQRRTLDVVRVGPGAMTYVGVLNSTCGPRCSNIMALQSANGRTIPAPSFYSCQNKVTEIAGIEPYVLGNSTVATLQMPEPQARMLAGAIGWTGFNFSADDTYQYVRYPTQSWWSPNSPANTTRIALNIMEYSIGAIASFDYNGPRSNVTGYYPVPAQEVDIQWKWSSAILGVIPFVHLVALVCVIAWGNSAIIRDASCLSTAKLLRPIVEKLGERGCLLSGPEIAEELASIRVKYGWREPPSNLVFRNEIDQHLVRHVDILEETEGFGVQGTMPPGRYDGLGLGPVGDRDDDGETTPLFHQRRTRRSTSI
;
A
#
# COMPACT_ATOMS: atom_id res chain seq x y z
N MET A 1 -0.64 31.13 -22.58
CA MET A 1 -1.72 32.01 -22.08
C MET A 1 -1.27 33.47 -21.93
N ALA A 2 -0.28 33.80 -21.08
CA ALA A 2 0.20 35.18 -20.89
C ALA A 2 0.66 35.89 -22.19
N LEU A 3 1.32 35.16 -23.08
CA LEU A 3 1.81 35.63 -24.39
C LEU A 3 0.74 36.27 -25.31
N ILE A 4 -0.49 35.77 -25.23
CA ILE A 4 -1.61 36.26 -26.05
C ILE A 4 -2.22 37.50 -25.40
N LEU A 5 -2.35 37.47 -24.07
CA LEU A 5 -2.97 38.53 -23.30
C LEU A 5 -2.14 39.83 -23.28
N ARG A 6 -0.81 39.73 -23.40
CA ARG A 6 0.09 40.90 -23.39
C ARG A 6 -0.29 41.95 -24.43
N TRP A 7 -0.61 41.53 -25.66
CA TRP A 7 -0.93 42.43 -26.77
C TRP A 7 -2.19 43.24 -26.50
N LYS A 8 -3.21 42.63 -25.89
CA LYS A 8 -4.40 43.34 -25.45
C LYS A 8 -4.12 44.31 -24.31
N ILE A 9 -3.32 43.92 -23.34
CA ILE A 9 -2.96 44.80 -22.20
C ILE A 9 -2.20 46.04 -22.69
N LEU A 10 -1.32 45.87 -23.68
CA LEU A 10 -0.59 46.94 -24.35
C LEU A 10 -1.51 47.82 -25.21
N ALA A 11 -2.57 47.25 -25.80
CA ALA A 11 -3.54 48.00 -26.61
C ALA A 11 -4.62 48.72 -25.80
N ALA A 12 -4.74 48.47 -24.49
CA ALA A 12 -5.84 49.05 -23.71
C ALA A 12 -5.60 50.52 -23.33
N ASN A 13 -4.41 50.86 -22.84
CA ASN A 13 -4.09 52.18 -22.27
C ASN A 13 -2.66 52.60 -22.63
N TYR A 14 -2.39 53.91 -22.62
CA TYR A 14 -1.03 54.44 -22.65
C TYR A 14 -0.28 54.11 -21.36
N ARG A 15 0.98 53.68 -21.51
CA ARG A 15 1.85 53.24 -20.41
C ARG A 15 3.24 53.84 -20.55
N SER A 16 3.96 53.93 -19.43
CA SER A 16 5.39 54.27 -19.46
C SER A 16 6.19 53.16 -20.15
N LEU A 17 7.38 53.49 -20.65
CA LEU A 17 8.27 52.54 -21.33
C LEU A 17 8.72 51.39 -20.41
N ASP A 18 8.93 51.63 -19.11
CA ASP A 18 9.26 50.58 -18.13
C ASP A 18 8.08 49.60 -17.93
N GLU A 19 6.85 50.11 -17.82
CA GLU A 19 5.65 49.24 -17.76
C GLU A 19 5.47 48.46 -19.07
N PHE A 20 5.71 49.10 -20.21
CA PHE A 20 5.60 48.49 -21.53
C PHE A 20 6.60 47.32 -21.71
N ASP A 21 7.87 47.52 -21.33
CA ASP A 21 8.90 46.49 -21.39
C ASP A 21 8.60 45.31 -20.44
N LEU A 22 8.12 45.61 -19.23
CA LEU A 22 7.73 44.58 -18.25
C LEU A 22 6.53 43.75 -18.73
N ILE A 23 5.56 44.35 -19.43
CA ILE A 23 4.42 43.62 -20.03
C ILE A 23 4.87 42.79 -21.22
N MET A 24 5.81 43.27 -22.04
CA MET A 24 6.39 42.49 -23.13
C MET A 24 7.05 41.20 -22.64
N HIS A 25 7.70 41.25 -21.47
CA HIS A 25 8.37 40.14 -20.80
C HIS A 25 7.50 39.41 -19.75
N CYS A 26 6.16 39.45 -19.88
CA CYS A 26 5.22 38.85 -18.91
C CYS A 26 5.28 37.31 -18.83
N GLU A 27 6.13 36.65 -19.63
CA GLU A 27 6.40 35.22 -19.55
C GLU A 27 7.10 34.83 -18.24
N SER A 28 7.88 35.75 -17.67
CA SER A 28 8.57 35.53 -16.39
C SER A 28 7.69 35.98 -15.22
N LEU A 29 7.35 35.05 -14.32
CA LEU A 29 6.58 35.36 -13.11
C LEU A 29 7.30 36.40 -12.22
N ARG A 30 8.64 36.44 -12.25
CA ARG A 30 9.45 37.47 -11.57
C ARG A 30 9.20 38.87 -12.16
N LYS A 31 9.08 38.97 -13.48
CA LYS A 31 8.80 40.24 -14.17
C LYS A 31 7.35 40.67 -13.96
N VAL A 32 6.40 39.73 -13.88
CA VAL A 32 5.00 40.01 -13.50
C VAL A 32 4.88 40.51 -12.06
N LEU A 33 5.65 39.94 -11.12
CA LEU A 33 5.73 40.47 -9.75
C LEU A 33 6.37 41.87 -9.71
N LYS A 34 7.45 42.08 -10.47
CA LYS A 34 8.06 43.42 -10.63
C LYS A 34 7.06 44.42 -11.24
N LEU A 35 6.29 44.01 -12.25
CA LEU A 35 5.23 44.81 -12.86
C LEU A 35 4.14 45.17 -11.85
N CYS A 36 3.72 44.23 -10.98
CA CYS A 36 2.75 44.51 -9.92
C CYS A 36 3.27 45.60 -8.95
N TRP A 37 4.58 45.60 -8.67
CA TRP A 37 5.24 46.59 -7.83
C TRP A 37 5.41 47.95 -8.51
N VAL A 38 5.83 47.96 -9.77
CA VAL A 38 6.09 49.18 -10.57
C VAL A 38 4.80 49.87 -10.99
N ALA A 39 3.76 49.13 -11.38
CA ALA A 39 2.45 49.67 -11.79
C ALA A 39 1.61 50.25 -10.63
N ARG A 40 2.24 50.51 -9.46
CA ARG A 40 1.61 51.08 -8.27
C ARG A 40 1.42 52.59 -8.45
N THR A 41 0.17 53.04 -8.34
CA THR A 41 -0.14 54.48 -8.39
C THR A 41 0.47 55.19 -7.18
N ARG A 42 1.44 56.07 -7.42
CA ARG A 42 2.13 56.86 -6.38
C ARG A 42 1.12 57.78 -5.70
N GLY A 43 0.89 57.62 -4.39
CA GLY A 43 0.01 58.47 -3.59
C GLY A 43 -1.36 57.90 -3.20
N ARG A 44 -1.69 56.64 -3.53
CA ARG A 44 -2.92 55.96 -3.03
C ARG A 44 -2.59 54.87 -2.00
N PRO A 45 -3.44 54.65 -0.97
CA PRO A 45 -3.22 53.61 0.03
C PRO A 45 -3.18 52.22 -0.61
N LEU A 46 -2.41 51.30 -0.01
CA LEU A 46 -2.09 49.95 -0.50
C LEU A 46 -3.33 49.11 -0.93
N LEU A 47 -4.51 49.46 -0.42
CA LEU A 47 -5.77 48.75 -0.61
C LEU A 47 -6.51 49.09 -1.92
N TRP A 48 -6.14 50.17 -2.63
CA TRP A 48 -6.79 50.55 -3.90
C TRP A 48 -6.01 50.00 -5.10
N ILE A 49 -6.27 48.74 -5.42
CA ILE A 49 -5.60 47.96 -6.48
C ILE A 49 -6.06 48.45 -7.86
N ASN A 50 -5.11 48.74 -8.75
CA ASN A 50 -5.40 49.11 -10.15
C ASN A 50 -5.80 47.88 -10.98
N LYS A 51 -6.55 48.06 -12.09
CA LYS A 51 -7.03 46.93 -12.95
C LYS A 51 -5.89 46.01 -13.41
N THR A 52 -4.71 46.58 -13.66
CA THR A 52 -3.50 45.83 -14.05
C THR A 52 -2.88 45.05 -12.92
N GLN A 53 -2.82 45.63 -11.71
CA GLN A 53 -2.33 44.94 -10.52
C GLN A 53 -3.24 43.77 -10.16
N TRP A 54 -4.55 43.94 -10.28
CA TRP A 54 -5.52 42.85 -10.06
C TRP A 54 -5.27 41.69 -11.04
N LEU A 55 -5.07 41.98 -12.32
CA LEU A 55 -4.76 40.95 -13.32
C LEU A 55 -3.44 40.23 -13.04
N CYS A 56 -2.40 40.96 -12.61
CA CYS A 56 -1.12 40.37 -12.21
C CYS A 56 -1.26 39.47 -10.97
N LEU A 57 -1.99 39.93 -9.95
CA LEU A 57 -2.25 39.16 -8.73
C LEU A 57 -3.07 37.90 -9.01
N VAL A 58 -4.10 37.98 -9.86
CA VAL A 58 -4.87 36.81 -10.31
C VAL A 58 -3.98 35.82 -11.04
N TRP A 59 -3.11 36.28 -11.94
CA TRP A 59 -2.20 35.42 -12.67
C TRP A 59 -1.20 34.69 -11.76
N VAL A 60 -0.59 35.42 -10.82
CA VAL A 60 0.30 34.82 -9.81
C VAL A 60 -0.48 33.85 -8.92
N GLY A 61 -1.68 34.24 -8.47
CA GLY A 61 -2.55 33.41 -7.64
C GLY A 61 -2.91 32.08 -8.28
N VAL A 62 -3.25 32.06 -9.58
CA VAL A 62 -3.52 30.82 -10.32
C VAL A 62 -2.29 29.91 -10.35
N ASN A 63 -1.10 30.45 -10.63
CA ASN A 63 0.12 29.65 -10.68
C ASN A 63 0.49 29.09 -9.30
N VAL A 64 0.35 29.89 -8.23
CA VAL A 64 0.58 29.43 -6.85
C VAL A 64 -0.45 28.37 -6.45
N MET A 65 -1.73 28.57 -6.76
CA MET A 65 -2.79 27.61 -6.47
C MET A 65 -2.51 26.26 -7.15
N LEU A 66 -2.09 26.26 -8.41
CA LEU A 66 -1.75 25.03 -9.13
C LEU A 66 -0.56 24.30 -8.48
N GLN A 67 0.47 25.03 -8.05
CA GLN A 67 1.61 24.44 -7.33
C GLN A 67 1.18 23.83 -5.99
N VAL A 68 0.30 24.50 -5.24
CA VAL A 68 -0.25 23.99 -3.99
C VAL A 68 -1.06 22.72 -4.23
N LEU A 69 -1.91 22.68 -5.26
CA LEU A 69 -2.68 21.49 -5.62
C LEU A 69 -1.76 20.29 -5.94
N VAL A 70 -0.67 20.52 -6.68
CA VAL A 70 0.32 19.47 -6.97
C VAL A 70 1.02 19.00 -5.68
N ALA A 71 1.36 19.90 -4.76
CA ALA A 71 1.93 19.52 -3.47
C ALA A 71 0.93 18.70 -2.62
N LEU A 72 -0.35 19.06 -2.64
CA LEU A 72 -1.41 18.35 -1.92
C LEU A 72 -1.63 16.93 -2.46
N LEU A 73 -1.37 16.66 -3.75
CA LEU A 73 -1.38 15.28 -4.27
C LEU A 73 -0.39 14.37 -3.52
N GLY A 74 0.75 14.90 -3.10
CA GLY A 74 1.73 14.18 -2.27
C GLY A 74 1.21 13.74 -0.91
N LEU A 75 0.15 14.40 -0.40
CA LEU A 75 -0.52 14.03 0.86
C LEU A 75 -1.71 13.08 0.66
N THR A 76 -2.13 12.83 -0.58
CA THR A 76 -3.30 11.98 -0.88
C THR A 76 -2.98 10.49 -0.99
N TYR A 77 -1.71 10.12 -0.91
CA TYR A 77 -1.29 8.72 -0.84
C TYR A 77 -0.40 8.50 0.38
N ASN A 78 -0.54 7.33 1.01
CA ASN A 78 0.34 6.87 2.08
C ASN A 78 0.89 5.47 1.74
N LEU A 79 2.11 5.19 2.16
CA LEU A 79 2.71 3.86 2.08
C LEU A 79 2.51 3.20 3.44
N ASN A 80 1.49 2.37 3.53
CA ASN A 80 1.21 1.59 4.74
C ASN A 80 1.82 0.20 4.63
N THR A 81 2.02 -0.47 5.76
CA THR A 81 2.32 -1.90 5.77
C THR A 81 1.04 -2.67 5.41
N SER A 82 1.13 -3.50 4.38
CA SER A 82 0.05 -4.39 3.96
C SER A 82 -0.28 -5.38 5.08
N SER A 83 -1.56 -5.75 5.19
CA SER A 83 -1.99 -6.89 6.02
C SER A 83 -1.58 -8.24 5.45
N MET A 84 -1.08 -8.28 4.21
CA MET A 84 -0.55 -9.48 3.57
C MET A 84 0.96 -9.28 3.33
N PRO A 85 1.85 -10.12 3.88
CA PRO A 85 3.27 -10.11 3.62
C PRO A 85 3.51 -10.57 2.19
N ALA A 86 4.60 -10.08 1.63
CA ALA A 86 5.12 -10.62 0.40
C ALA A 86 5.91 -11.90 0.71
N LEU A 87 6.07 -12.76 -0.29
CA LEU A 87 6.90 -13.95 -0.19
C LEU A 87 8.27 -13.68 -0.81
N LYS A 88 9.31 -14.05 -0.09
CA LYS A 88 10.69 -14.01 -0.59
C LYS A 88 11.32 -15.38 -0.45
N PHE A 89 12.08 -15.79 -1.45
CA PHE A 89 12.83 -17.04 -1.38
C PHE A 89 14.10 -16.85 -0.52
N GLY A 90 14.34 -17.77 0.42
CA GLY A 90 15.51 -17.75 1.29
C GLY A 90 15.39 -18.75 2.44
N GLN A 91 15.78 -18.35 3.65
CA GLN A 91 15.68 -19.21 4.83
C GLN A 91 14.30 -19.08 5.47
N LEU A 92 13.63 -20.21 5.65
CA LEU A 92 12.35 -20.38 6.31
C LEU A 92 12.59 -21.15 7.61
N SER A 93 11.99 -20.71 8.71
CA SER A 93 12.07 -21.41 9.99
C SER A 93 10.88 -22.37 10.11
N VAL A 94 11.14 -23.67 10.21
CA VAL A 94 10.13 -24.74 10.34
C VAL A 94 10.31 -25.46 11.67
N ALA A 95 9.22 -25.94 12.29
CA ALA A 95 9.32 -26.73 13.51
C ALA A 95 10.15 -28.00 13.31
N ASN A 96 11.02 -28.28 14.28
CA ASN A 96 11.92 -29.42 14.25
C ASN A 96 11.42 -30.53 15.17
N PHE A 97 10.82 -31.57 14.58
CA PHE A 97 10.27 -32.71 15.30
C PHE A 97 11.29 -33.82 15.63
N THR A 98 12.60 -33.59 15.46
CA THR A 98 13.60 -34.63 15.82
C THR A 98 13.61 -34.96 17.30
N PHE A 99 13.22 -34.03 18.16
CA PHE A 99 13.09 -34.21 19.60
C PHE A 99 11.96 -33.31 20.11
N ILE A 100 11.15 -33.81 21.05
CA ILE A 100 10.10 -33.00 21.67
C ILE A 100 10.67 -32.39 22.95
N ASP A 101 11.08 -31.14 22.89
CA ASP A 101 11.62 -30.46 24.07
C ASP A 101 11.28 -28.98 24.11
N ASP A 102 11.58 -28.37 25.24
CA ASP A 102 11.57 -26.92 25.40
C ASP A 102 12.82 -26.30 24.74
N PRO A 103 12.71 -25.15 24.05
CA PRO A 103 13.87 -24.54 23.37
C PRO A 103 14.94 -24.00 24.34
N TRP A 104 14.64 -23.85 25.63
CA TRP A 104 15.55 -23.34 26.65
C TRP A 104 16.24 -24.45 27.45
N THR A 105 15.96 -25.72 27.16
CA THR A 105 16.53 -26.88 27.85
C THR A 105 17.70 -27.53 27.09
N ASN A 106 18.11 -28.72 27.53
CA ASN A 106 19.33 -29.38 27.08
C ASN A 106 19.23 -29.83 25.60
N THR A 107 20.35 -29.84 24.88
CA THR A 107 20.37 -30.14 23.43
C THR A 107 20.09 -31.60 23.06
N ASP A 108 20.01 -32.49 24.06
CA ASP A 108 19.69 -33.92 23.89
C ASP A 108 18.78 -34.40 25.04
N PRO A 109 17.46 -34.20 24.93
CA PRO A 109 16.51 -34.57 25.97
C PRO A 109 16.33 -36.09 26.04
N GLY A 110 16.48 -36.64 27.24
CA GLY A 110 16.15 -38.05 27.49
C GLY A 110 14.68 -38.36 27.20
N PHE A 111 14.38 -39.63 26.89
CA PHE A 111 13.05 -40.10 26.51
C PHE A 111 11.92 -39.63 27.45
N SER A 112 12.12 -39.74 28.77
CA SER A 112 11.14 -39.30 29.76
C SER A 112 10.93 -37.79 29.74
N SER A 113 11.98 -36.99 29.51
CA SER A 113 11.85 -35.54 29.37
C SER A 113 10.95 -35.19 28.19
N GLN A 114 11.12 -35.88 27.05
CA GLN A 114 10.30 -35.64 25.86
C GLN A 114 8.82 -35.98 26.08
N LEU A 115 8.52 -37.02 26.87
CA LEU A 115 7.15 -37.35 27.29
C LEU A 115 6.53 -36.23 28.14
N GLY A 116 7.29 -35.70 29.10
CA GLY A 116 6.86 -34.56 29.93
C GLY A 116 6.63 -33.29 29.10
N SER A 117 7.56 -32.96 28.20
CA SER A 117 7.44 -31.83 27.28
C SER A 117 6.22 -31.97 26.37
N ALA A 118 5.94 -33.16 25.83
CA ALA A 118 4.73 -33.43 25.06
C ALA A 118 3.44 -33.15 25.86
N ASN A 119 3.39 -33.51 27.15
CA ASN A 119 2.26 -33.19 28.01
C ASN A 119 2.11 -31.67 28.22
N ILE A 120 3.21 -30.97 28.49
CA ILE A 120 3.23 -29.52 28.71
C ILE A 120 2.69 -28.79 27.46
N TYR A 121 3.14 -29.17 26.26
CA TYR A 121 2.64 -28.59 25.02
C TYR A 121 1.14 -28.81 24.83
N GLY A 122 0.62 -30.00 25.12
CA GLY A 122 -0.83 -30.22 25.04
C GLY A 122 -1.64 -29.43 26.08
N SER A 123 -1.06 -29.15 27.26
CA SER A 123 -1.68 -28.26 28.24
C SER A 123 -1.74 -26.80 27.76
N GLN A 124 -0.74 -26.34 26.99
CA GLN A 124 -0.75 -24.98 26.42
C GLN A 124 -1.89 -24.77 25.42
N ALA A 125 -2.21 -25.80 24.65
CA ALA A 125 -3.23 -25.74 23.61
C ALA A 125 -4.67 -25.56 24.11
N GLN A 126 -4.92 -25.68 25.42
CA GLN A 126 -6.25 -25.45 26.00
C GLN A 126 -6.79 -24.03 25.67
N TYR A 127 -5.92 -23.07 25.37
CA TYR A 127 -6.29 -21.69 25.05
C TYR A 127 -6.33 -21.38 23.54
N TYR A 128 -6.15 -22.39 22.69
CA TYR A 128 -6.14 -22.20 21.24
C TYR A 128 -7.55 -22.14 20.65
N VAL A 129 -7.61 -21.65 19.41
CA VAL A 129 -8.86 -21.54 18.66
C VAL A 129 -9.12 -22.86 17.96
N TYR A 130 -10.34 -23.40 18.12
CA TYR A 130 -10.79 -24.62 17.47
C TYR A 130 -11.92 -24.29 16.50
N GLU A 131 -11.69 -24.50 15.20
CA GLU A 131 -12.63 -24.16 14.13
C GLU A 131 -13.14 -25.38 13.36
N LEU A 132 -14.38 -25.31 12.88
CA LEU A 132 -14.97 -26.35 12.05
C LEU A 132 -14.44 -26.23 10.62
N ILE A 133 -13.84 -27.30 10.07
CA ILE A 133 -13.62 -27.42 8.63
C ILE A 133 -14.97 -27.74 7.96
N ASP A 134 -15.54 -26.77 7.25
CA ASP A 134 -16.59 -27.03 6.26
C ASP A 134 -15.94 -27.50 4.94
N ALA A 135 -16.64 -28.31 4.16
CA ALA A 135 -16.19 -28.81 2.87
C ALA A 135 -15.89 -27.69 1.85
N SER A 136 -16.43 -26.47 2.05
CA SER A 136 -16.08 -25.28 1.28
C SER A 136 -14.73 -24.65 1.66
N TYR A 137 -14.16 -25.05 2.80
CA TYR A 137 -12.91 -24.53 3.37
C TYR A 137 -11.72 -25.49 3.11
N ARG A 138 -11.81 -26.37 2.10
CA ARG A 138 -10.63 -27.11 1.59
C ARG A 138 -9.59 -26.21 0.92
N ASP A 139 -9.88 -24.92 0.84
CA ASP A 139 -8.99 -23.87 0.36
C ASP A 139 -8.71 -22.84 1.47
N VAL A 140 -8.30 -23.32 2.65
CA VAL A 140 -7.70 -22.50 3.76
C VAL A 140 -6.55 -21.60 3.28
N SER A 141 -6.13 -21.74 2.03
CA SER A 141 -5.20 -20.85 1.35
C SER A 141 -5.73 -19.42 1.13
N HIS A 142 -7.04 -19.17 1.18
CA HIS A 142 -7.60 -17.90 0.70
C HIS A 142 -7.57 -16.76 1.72
N ASP A 143 -7.65 -17.06 3.01
CA ASP A 143 -7.64 -16.04 4.07
C ASP A 143 -6.62 -16.39 5.17
N ALA A 144 -5.43 -16.83 4.78
CA ALA A 144 -4.30 -16.80 5.70
C ALA A 144 -4.16 -15.33 6.15
N VAL A 145 -4.60 -15.01 7.37
CA VAL A 145 -4.42 -13.69 7.97
C VAL A 145 -2.94 -13.61 8.31
N TRP A 146 -2.19 -13.22 7.30
CA TRP A 146 -0.77 -13.19 7.38
C TRP A 146 -0.31 -12.02 8.29
N GLY A 147 0.77 -12.20 9.04
CA GLY A 147 1.44 -11.07 9.71
C GLY A 147 0.87 -10.65 11.07
N ARG A 148 0.21 -11.54 11.80
CA ARG A 148 0.15 -11.45 13.26
C ARG A 148 0.51 -12.82 13.85
N PRO A 149 1.26 -12.90 14.96
CA PRO A 149 1.34 -14.12 15.75
C PRO A 149 -0.05 -14.37 16.34
N SER A 150 -0.96 -14.96 15.55
CA SER A 150 -2.18 -15.52 16.08
C SER A 150 -1.82 -16.79 16.83
N SER A 151 -2.52 -17.07 17.92
CA SER A 151 -2.47 -18.40 18.53
C SER A 151 -2.79 -19.45 17.46
N PRO A 152 -2.07 -20.58 17.43
CA PRO A 152 -2.31 -21.64 16.46
C PRO A 152 -3.80 -22.00 16.39
N THR A 153 -4.32 -22.16 15.18
CA THR A 153 -5.71 -22.59 14.96
C THR A 153 -5.74 -24.07 14.65
N VAL A 154 -6.53 -24.82 15.42
CA VAL A 154 -6.76 -26.24 15.19
C VAL A 154 -8.13 -26.39 14.55
N TYR A 155 -8.22 -27.30 13.59
CA TYR A 155 -9.46 -27.55 12.89
C TYR A 155 -10.05 -28.92 13.25
N TYR A 156 -11.36 -29.06 13.20
CA TYR A 156 -12.05 -30.34 13.40
C TYR A 156 -13.15 -30.55 12.35
N ASN A 157 -13.50 -31.81 12.09
CA ASN A 157 -14.63 -32.14 11.22
C ASN A 157 -15.96 -32.09 11.98
N LYS A 158 -17.09 -31.96 11.27
CA LYS A 158 -18.43 -31.83 11.86
C LYS A 158 -18.79 -32.92 12.88
N ASP A 159 -18.26 -34.13 12.69
CA ASP A 159 -18.55 -35.29 13.53
C ASP A 159 -17.53 -35.48 14.68
N TYR A 160 -16.56 -34.58 14.83
CA TYR A 160 -15.47 -34.65 15.84
C TYR A 160 -14.69 -35.97 15.83
N THR A 161 -14.53 -36.59 14.66
CA THR A 161 -13.76 -37.84 14.48
C THR A 161 -12.31 -37.60 14.12
N THR A 162 -11.99 -36.39 13.64
CA THR A 162 -10.66 -36.01 13.19
C THR A 162 -10.39 -34.56 13.52
N PHE A 163 -9.23 -34.31 14.12
CA PHE A 163 -8.68 -32.98 14.29
C PHE A 163 -7.49 -32.81 13.36
N THR A 164 -7.33 -31.64 12.76
CA THR A 164 -6.29 -31.34 11.79
C THR A 164 -5.63 -30.02 12.14
N TYR A 165 -4.30 -29.99 12.11
CA TYR A 165 -3.49 -28.79 12.27
C TYR A 165 -2.77 -28.48 10.95
N ILE A 166 -2.65 -27.19 10.65
CA ILE A 166 -1.96 -26.67 9.47
C ILE A 166 -0.73 -25.91 9.97
N PHE A 167 0.44 -26.25 9.45
CA PHE A 167 1.71 -25.72 9.97
C PHE A 167 1.92 -24.25 9.62
N GLU A 168 2.44 -23.52 10.60
CA GLU A 168 2.82 -22.12 10.49
C GLU A 168 4.36 -21.99 10.44
N ASP A 169 4.85 -21.57 9.28
CA ASP A 169 6.28 -21.39 9.06
C ASP A 169 6.71 -19.94 9.27
N ALA A 170 7.75 -19.73 10.06
CA ALA A 170 8.13 -18.40 10.53
C ALA A 170 9.31 -17.83 9.73
N ASN A 171 9.39 -16.51 9.67
CA ASN A 171 10.60 -15.83 9.23
C ASN A 171 11.69 -15.93 10.34
N PRO A 172 12.89 -16.45 10.03
CA PRO A 172 13.94 -16.66 11.04
C PRO A 172 14.50 -15.36 11.63
N TRP A 173 14.35 -14.22 10.95
CA TRP A 173 14.79 -12.91 11.44
C TRP A 173 13.68 -12.13 12.14
N ASN A 174 12.41 -12.47 11.88
CA ASN A 174 11.26 -11.86 12.52
C ASN A 174 10.17 -12.93 12.77
N PRO A 175 10.22 -13.63 13.91
CA PRO A 175 9.30 -14.73 14.23
C PRO A 175 7.82 -14.33 14.26
N ASP A 176 7.51 -13.04 14.44
CA ASP A 176 6.13 -12.52 14.42
C ASP A 176 5.51 -12.56 13.01
N LEU A 177 6.33 -12.78 11.98
CA LEU A 177 5.87 -13.00 10.61
C LEU A 177 5.83 -14.50 10.34
N THR A 178 4.63 -15.06 10.42
CA THR A 178 4.35 -16.46 10.10
C THR A 178 3.64 -16.61 8.77
N LEU A 179 3.75 -17.82 8.22
CA LEU A 179 3.23 -18.26 6.95
C LEU A 179 2.50 -19.60 7.14
N MET A 180 1.18 -19.61 7.08
CA MET A 180 0.42 -20.85 6.97
C MET A 180 0.78 -21.58 5.66
N THR A 181 1.20 -22.83 5.78
CA THR A 181 1.56 -23.68 4.64
C THR A 181 0.44 -24.66 4.28
N ARG A 182 0.62 -25.42 3.20
CA ARG A 182 -0.27 -26.55 2.86
C ARG A 182 0.07 -27.81 3.65
N ARG A 183 1.10 -27.76 4.50
CA ARG A 183 1.49 -28.90 5.33
C ARG A 183 0.45 -29.06 6.42
N ASN A 184 -0.10 -30.26 6.54
CA ASN A 184 -1.08 -30.56 7.57
C ASN A 184 -0.85 -31.92 8.20
N VAL A 185 -1.36 -32.07 9.41
CA VAL A 185 -1.32 -33.32 10.19
C VAL A 185 -2.65 -33.52 10.88
N SER A 186 -3.10 -34.77 10.95
CA SER A 186 -4.38 -35.11 11.55
C SER A 186 -4.22 -36.10 12.69
N VAL A 187 -5.13 -36.02 13.65
CA VAL A 187 -5.21 -36.91 14.82
C VAL A 187 -6.60 -37.53 14.86
N THR A 188 -6.62 -38.83 15.12
CA THR A 188 -7.84 -39.64 15.24
C THR A 188 -7.72 -40.58 16.43
N ALA A 189 -8.75 -40.59 17.29
CA ALA A 189 -8.83 -41.48 18.44
C ALA A 189 -10.12 -42.31 18.43
N THR A 190 -10.00 -43.56 18.86
CA THR A 190 -11.13 -44.46 19.09
C THR A 190 -11.05 -44.99 20.52
N CYS A 191 -12.19 -45.06 21.21
CA CYS A 191 -12.26 -45.48 22.61
C CYS A 191 -13.34 -46.54 22.82
N VAL A 192 -13.04 -47.51 23.68
CA VAL A 192 -13.99 -48.50 24.21
C VAL A 192 -14.12 -48.32 25.72
N GLU A 193 -15.32 -48.51 26.24
CA GLU A 193 -15.59 -48.48 27.68
C GLU A 193 -15.34 -49.85 28.28
N LEU A 194 -14.61 -49.88 29.40
CA LEU A 194 -14.22 -51.05 30.16
C LEU A 194 -14.98 -51.08 31.49
N GLU A 195 -15.38 -52.27 31.91
CA GLU A 195 -16.17 -52.44 33.13
C GLU A 195 -15.27 -52.37 34.38
N VAL A 196 -15.57 -51.44 35.28
CA VAL A 196 -14.86 -51.31 36.56
C VAL A 196 -15.55 -52.19 37.61
N LEU A 197 -14.81 -53.15 38.15
CA LEU A 197 -15.29 -54.07 39.19
C LEU A 197 -15.09 -53.48 40.58
N GLU A 198 -13.90 -52.94 40.86
CA GLU A 198 -13.52 -52.44 42.19
C GLU A 198 -12.56 -51.23 42.07
N GLY A 199 -12.53 -50.36 43.07
CA GLY A 199 -11.50 -49.31 43.19
C GLY A 199 -11.77 -47.98 42.47
N GLY A 200 -12.79 -47.89 41.63
CA GLY A 200 -13.05 -46.69 40.79
C GLY A 200 -13.53 -45.42 41.51
N ASN A 201 -13.64 -45.40 42.84
CA ASN A 201 -14.08 -44.21 43.60
C ASN A 201 -12.97 -43.17 43.82
N GLY A 202 -11.76 -43.42 43.32
CA GLY A 202 -10.60 -42.52 43.43
C GLY A 202 -9.94 -42.45 44.81
N THR A 203 -10.41 -43.24 45.80
CA THR A 203 -9.77 -43.34 47.12
C THR A 203 -8.81 -44.52 47.22
N ASN A 204 -9.04 -45.55 46.43
CA ASN A 204 -8.19 -46.73 46.38
C ASN A 204 -7.01 -46.50 45.42
N PRO A 205 -5.81 -47.02 45.74
CA PRO A 205 -4.67 -46.93 44.84
C PRO A 205 -4.78 -47.88 43.65
N ILE A 206 -5.53 -48.97 43.79
CA ILE A 206 -5.66 -50.01 42.76
C ILE A 206 -7.11 -50.03 42.28
N ILE A 207 -7.29 -50.01 40.96
CA ILE A 207 -8.55 -50.32 40.30
C ILE A 207 -8.50 -51.74 39.74
N THR A 208 -9.64 -52.42 39.75
CA THR A 208 -9.82 -53.71 39.10
C THR A 208 -10.89 -53.59 38.02
N TYR A 209 -10.57 -53.98 36.79
CA TYR A 209 -11.46 -53.85 35.64
C TYR A 209 -11.45 -55.13 34.79
N LEU A 210 -12.44 -55.25 33.92
CA LEU A 210 -12.46 -56.25 32.85
C LEU A 210 -11.88 -55.64 31.59
N ASP A 211 -10.83 -56.27 31.08
CA ASP A 211 -10.21 -55.92 29.80
C ASP A 211 -11.10 -56.32 28.61
N GLU A 212 -10.70 -55.97 27.39
CA GLU A 212 -11.42 -56.29 26.15
C GLU A 212 -11.65 -57.82 25.99
N ASP A 213 -10.71 -58.64 26.46
CA ASP A 213 -10.80 -60.10 26.50
C ASP A 213 -11.61 -60.66 27.69
N ARG A 214 -12.31 -59.80 28.45
CA ARG A 214 -13.02 -60.14 29.69
C ARG A 214 -12.16 -60.78 30.78
N GLN A 215 -10.86 -60.49 30.76
CA GLN A 215 -9.93 -60.90 31.79
C GLN A 215 -9.89 -59.86 32.91
N ARG A 216 -9.84 -60.33 34.16
CA ARG A 216 -9.70 -59.45 35.33
C ARG A 216 -8.28 -58.88 35.35
N ARG A 217 -8.16 -57.56 35.23
CA ARG A 217 -6.90 -56.83 35.27
C ARG A 217 -6.92 -55.80 36.40
N THR A 218 -5.75 -55.45 36.91
CA THR A 218 -5.58 -54.43 37.93
C THR A 218 -4.65 -53.34 37.41
N LEU A 219 -4.95 -52.09 37.74
CA LEU A 219 -4.10 -50.94 37.44
C LEU A 219 -3.85 -50.15 38.73
N ASP A 220 -2.59 -49.80 38.98
CA ASP A 220 -2.21 -48.94 40.10
C ASP A 220 -2.27 -47.49 39.63
N VAL A 221 -3.28 -46.78 40.09
CA VAL A 221 -3.53 -45.37 39.83
C VAL A 221 -3.61 -44.67 41.18
N VAL A 222 -2.46 -44.16 41.62
CA VAL A 222 -2.26 -43.62 42.97
C VAL A 222 -3.30 -42.53 43.27
N ARG A 223 -4.22 -42.86 44.20
CA ARG A 223 -5.19 -41.97 44.89
C ARG A 223 -5.50 -40.68 44.13
N VAL A 224 -6.32 -40.82 43.10
CA VAL A 224 -6.62 -39.78 42.11
C VAL A 224 -7.65 -38.76 42.60
N GLY A 225 -8.41 -39.08 43.64
CA GLY A 225 -9.44 -38.21 44.22
C GLY A 225 -10.82 -38.41 43.59
N PRO A 226 -11.92 -38.38 44.37
CA PRO A 226 -13.27 -38.56 43.85
C PRO A 226 -13.64 -37.51 42.78
N GLY A 227 -14.20 -37.96 41.65
CA GLY A 227 -14.67 -37.08 40.58
C GLY A 227 -13.61 -36.61 39.58
N ALA A 228 -12.33 -36.94 39.80
CA ALA A 228 -11.23 -36.54 38.91
C ALA A 228 -11.08 -37.51 37.72
N MET A 229 -10.60 -36.98 36.61
CA MET A 229 -10.13 -37.75 35.46
C MET A 229 -8.63 -38.02 35.56
N THR A 230 -8.26 -39.26 35.31
CA THR A 230 -6.86 -39.69 35.21
C THR A 230 -6.63 -40.30 33.84
N TYR A 231 -5.67 -39.75 33.10
CA TYR A 231 -5.24 -40.31 31.83
C TYR A 231 -3.93 -41.05 32.04
N VAL A 232 -3.87 -42.26 31.50
CA VAL A 232 -2.77 -43.21 31.69
C VAL A 232 -2.21 -43.49 30.31
N GLY A 233 -1.01 -43.01 30.03
CA GLY A 233 -0.33 -43.33 28.79
C GLY A 233 0.42 -44.65 28.93
N VAL A 234 0.27 -45.55 27.96
CA VAL A 234 0.91 -46.88 27.96
C VAL A 234 2.25 -46.81 27.21
N LEU A 235 3.35 -47.07 27.92
CA LEU A 235 4.71 -46.95 27.35
C LEU A 235 5.01 -48.04 26.31
N ASN A 236 4.45 -49.25 26.50
CA ASN A 236 4.58 -50.39 25.60
C ASN A 236 3.38 -50.53 24.62
N SER A 237 2.91 -49.41 24.07
CA SER A 237 1.79 -49.38 23.13
C SER A 237 2.00 -50.29 21.91
N THR A 238 0.96 -51.06 21.55
CA THR A 238 0.96 -52.03 20.44
C THR A 238 0.08 -51.63 19.25
N CYS A 239 -0.57 -50.46 19.28
CA CYS A 239 -1.54 -50.05 18.25
C CYS A 239 -0.94 -49.61 16.90
N GLY A 240 0.38 -49.74 16.72
CA GLY A 240 1.07 -49.52 15.44
C GLY A 240 2.01 -48.30 15.42
N PRO A 241 2.50 -47.92 14.22
CA PRO A 241 3.35 -46.75 14.05
C PRO A 241 2.56 -45.46 14.31
N ARG A 242 3.21 -44.47 14.94
CA ARG A 242 2.62 -43.15 15.26
C ARG A 242 1.33 -43.21 16.10
N CYS A 243 1.11 -44.33 16.79
CA CYS A 243 -0.07 -44.58 17.61
C CYS A 243 0.33 -44.84 19.07
N SER A 244 -0.47 -44.32 20.00
CA SER A 244 -0.33 -44.56 21.44
C SER A 244 -1.64 -45.03 22.06
N ASN A 245 -1.53 -46.04 22.94
CA ASN A 245 -2.62 -46.51 23.77
C ASN A 245 -2.71 -45.62 25.02
N ILE A 246 -3.91 -45.12 25.26
CA ILE A 246 -4.22 -44.28 26.42
C ILE A 246 -5.40 -44.91 27.13
N MET A 247 -5.32 -45.04 28.45
CA MET A 247 -6.47 -45.38 29.28
C MET A 247 -6.96 -44.12 30.01
N ALA A 248 -8.26 -44.04 30.27
CA ALA A 248 -8.84 -42.91 31.00
C ALA A 248 -9.78 -43.41 32.08
N LEU A 249 -9.54 -43.00 33.33
CA LEU A 249 -10.38 -43.32 34.48
C LEU A 249 -11.13 -42.07 34.94
N GLN A 250 -12.45 -42.12 34.92
CA GLN A 250 -13.30 -41.17 35.63
C GLN A 250 -13.66 -41.73 37.01
N SER A 251 -13.13 -41.11 38.06
CA SER A 251 -13.43 -41.56 39.41
C SER A 251 -14.83 -41.15 39.86
N ALA A 252 -15.57 -42.05 40.51
CA ALA A 252 -16.88 -41.71 41.06
C ALA A 252 -16.78 -40.73 42.22
N ASN A 253 -17.74 -39.81 42.34
CA ASN A 253 -17.90 -38.96 43.53
C ASN A 253 -19.27 -39.08 44.21
N GLY A 254 -20.15 -39.94 43.67
CA GLY A 254 -21.48 -40.21 44.22
C GLY A 254 -22.47 -39.04 44.11
N ARG A 255 -22.09 -37.91 43.50
CA ARG A 255 -22.95 -36.73 43.32
C ARG A 255 -23.17 -36.44 41.85
N THR A 256 -22.15 -35.91 41.18
CA THR A 256 -22.19 -35.56 39.76
C THR A 256 -21.73 -36.70 38.86
N ILE A 257 -20.86 -37.58 39.38
CA ILE A 257 -20.38 -38.80 38.73
C ILE A 257 -20.81 -39.96 39.63
N PRO A 258 -21.95 -40.61 39.34
CA PRO A 258 -22.56 -41.59 40.23
C PRO A 258 -21.79 -42.93 40.26
N ALA A 259 -21.22 -43.32 39.13
CA ALA A 259 -20.46 -44.56 38.96
C ALA A 259 -19.13 -44.26 38.25
N PRO A 260 -18.08 -45.06 38.51
CA PRO A 260 -16.81 -44.90 37.83
C PRO A 260 -16.92 -45.41 36.40
N SER A 261 -16.18 -44.77 35.49
CA SER A 261 -16.05 -45.24 34.12
C SER A 261 -14.58 -45.32 33.73
N PHE A 262 -14.24 -46.34 32.95
CA PHE A 262 -12.88 -46.59 32.51
C PHE A 262 -12.88 -46.82 31.02
N TYR A 263 -11.89 -46.28 30.31
CA TYR A 263 -11.84 -46.31 28.86
C TYR A 263 -10.46 -46.76 28.40
N SER A 264 -10.43 -47.59 27.36
CA SER A 264 -9.24 -47.93 26.58
C SER A 264 -9.34 -47.24 25.23
N CYS A 265 -8.34 -46.45 24.89
CA CYS A 265 -8.33 -45.62 23.69
C CYS A 265 -7.06 -45.83 22.88
N GLN A 266 -7.22 -45.86 21.55
CA GLN A 266 -6.13 -45.83 20.59
C GLN A 266 -6.13 -44.46 19.93
N ASN A 267 -5.01 -43.73 20.04
CA ASN A 267 -4.85 -42.44 19.40
C ASN A 267 -3.74 -42.48 18.35
N LYS A 268 -4.03 -42.01 17.14
CA LYS A 268 -3.13 -42.09 16.00
C LYS A 268 -2.90 -40.71 15.39
N VAL A 269 -1.63 -40.39 15.14
CA VAL A 269 -1.18 -39.19 14.45
C VAL A 269 -0.79 -39.56 13.02
N THR A 270 -1.36 -38.89 12.02
CA THR A 270 -1.00 -39.14 10.61
C THR A 270 0.40 -38.63 10.30
N GLU A 271 0.94 -39.03 9.16
CA GLU A 271 2.07 -38.34 8.56
C GLU A 271 1.68 -36.91 8.17
N ILE A 272 2.67 -36.02 8.14
CA ILE A 272 2.47 -34.67 7.62
C ILE A 272 2.30 -34.78 6.10
N ALA A 273 1.16 -34.32 5.59
CA ALA A 273 0.84 -34.32 4.16
C ALA A 273 1.15 -32.95 3.53
N GLY A 274 1.25 -32.88 2.20
CA GLY A 274 1.44 -31.61 1.47
C GLY A 274 2.86 -31.05 1.57
N ILE A 275 3.86 -31.91 1.79
CA ILE A 275 5.28 -31.54 1.95
C ILE A 275 5.94 -31.26 0.59
N GLU A 276 5.48 -31.91 -0.47
CA GLU A 276 6.13 -31.97 -1.79
C GLU A 276 6.50 -30.58 -2.36
N PRO A 277 5.64 -29.55 -2.29
CA PRO A 277 5.97 -28.21 -2.81
C PRO A 277 7.07 -27.49 -2.02
N TYR A 278 7.36 -27.93 -0.79
CA TYR A 278 8.27 -27.28 0.14
C TYR A 278 9.65 -27.95 0.18
N VAL A 279 9.84 -29.06 -0.53
CA VAL A 279 11.15 -29.73 -0.68
C VAL A 279 11.99 -28.96 -1.70
N LEU A 280 12.59 -27.87 -1.25
CA LEU A 280 13.43 -26.96 -2.01
C LEU A 280 14.85 -26.88 -1.43
N GLY A 281 15.85 -26.80 -2.31
CA GLY A 281 17.25 -26.57 -1.92
C GLY A 281 17.80 -27.62 -0.96
N ASN A 282 18.11 -27.23 0.28
CA ASN A 282 18.64 -28.10 1.34
C ASN A 282 17.56 -28.79 2.19
N SER A 283 16.29 -28.47 1.99
CA SER A 283 15.19 -29.12 2.70
C SER A 283 14.96 -30.53 2.13
N THR A 284 14.73 -31.48 3.02
CA THR A 284 14.41 -32.87 2.67
C THR A 284 13.06 -33.25 3.27
N VAL A 285 12.46 -34.33 2.77
CA VAL A 285 11.23 -34.87 3.38
C VAL A 285 11.44 -35.15 4.87
N ALA A 286 12.61 -35.66 5.25
CA ALA A 286 12.95 -35.96 6.66
C ALA A 286 12.98 -34.70 7.55
N THR A 287 13.40 -33.54 7.03
CA THR A 287 13.41 -32.29 7.80
C THR A 287 12.03 -31.67 7.99
N LEU A 288 11.08 -31.98 7.11
CA LEU A 288 9.71 -31.44 7.15
C LEU A 288 8.70 -32.43 7.72
N GLN A 289 9.11 -33.67 7.93
CA GLN A 289 8.29 -34.75 8.47
C GLN A 289 8.54 -34.93 9.96
N MET A 290 7.51 -35.36 10.68
CA MET A 290 7.61 -35.76 12.07
C MET A 290 8.01 -37.24 12.15
N PRO A 291 9.12 -37.62 12.81
CA PRO A 291 9.49 -39.04 12.94
C PRO A 291 8.51 -39.82 13.81
N GLU A 292 8.43 -41.14 13.61
CA GLU A 292 7.43 -41.99 14.27
C GLU A 292 7.49 -42.01 15.81
N PRO A 293 8.66 -42.05 16.47
CA PRO A 293 8.74 -42.03 17.92
C PRO A 293 8.11 -40.76 18.51
N GLN A 294 8.39 -39.61 17.93
CA GLN A 294 7.86 -38.31 18.37
C GLN A 294 6.37 -38.19 18.08
N ALA A 295 5.90 -38.70 16.94
CA ALA A 295 4.47 -38.80 16.66
C ALA A 295 3.75 -39.67 17.70
N ARG A 296 4.35 -40.80 18.13
CA ARG A 296 3.82 -41.65 19.21
C ARG A 296 3.82 -40.93 20.57
N MET A 297 4.86 -40.16 20.87
CA MET A 297 4.89 -39.33 22.10
C MET A 297 3.74 -38.32 22.10
N LEU A 298 3.55 -37.57 21.01
CA LEU A 298 2.47 -36.58 20.91
C LEU A 298 1.08 -37.23 20.89
N ALA A 299 0.94 -38.42 20.31
CA ALA A 299 -0.30 -39.20 20.36
C ALA A 299 -0.71 -39.59 21.79
N GLY A 300 0.24 -39.74 22.71
CA GLY A 300 -0.03 -40.06 24.11
C GLY A 300 0.00 -38.88 25.09
N ALA A 301 0.19 -37.66 24.58
CA ALA A 301 0.57 -36.47 25.36
C ALA A 301 -0.24 -36.25 26.65
N ILE A 302 -1.55 -36.49 26.60
CA ILE A 302 -2.46 -36.26 27.75
C ILE A 302 -2.14 -37.12 28.99
N GLY A 303 -1.50 -38.28 28.79
CA GLY A 303 -1.22 -39.26 29.85
C GLY A 303 0.23 -39.27 30.35
N TRP A 304 1.10 -38.40 29.84
CA TRP A 304 2.52 -38.39 30.19
C TRP A 304 2.85 -37.44 31.33
N THR A 305 3.69 -37.90 32.26
CA THR A 305 4.26 -37.04 33.31
C THR A 305 5.71 -36.69 33.04
N GLY A 306 6.38 -37.50 32.21
CA GLY A 306 7.81 -37.43 31.99
C GLY A 306 8.66 -37.97 33.15
N PHE A 307 8.03 -38.61 34.13
CA PHE A 307 8.71 -39.29 35.23
C PHE A 307 8.44 -40.79 35.13
N ASN A 308 9.51 -41.57 35.19
CA ASN A 308 9.43 -43.01 35.35
C ASN A 308 9.90 -43.36 36.77
N PHE A 309 9.07 -44.03 37.57
CA PHE A 309 9.42 -44.34 38.96
C PHE A 309 10.30 -45.59 39.05
N SER A 310 10.10 -46.55 38.13
CA SER A 310 10.89 -47.76 37.99
C SER A 310 11.24 -48.03 36.53
N ALA A 311 12.38 -48.68 36.27
CA ALA A 311 12.75 -49.13 34.92
C ALA A 311 11.70 -50.07 34.28
N ASP A 312 10.91 -50.75 35.12
CA ASP A 312 9.90 -51.74 34.72
C ASP A 312 8.49 -51.15 34.57
N ASP A 313 8.29 -49.84 34.80
CA ASP A 313 6.94 -49.26 34.66
C ASP A 313 6.50 -49.35 33.19
N THR A 314 5.29 -49.83 32.99
CA THR A 314 4.70 -50.01 31.66
C THR A 314 3.76 -48.87 31.25
N TYR A 315 3.55 -47.89 32.14
CA TYR A 315 2.67 -46.75 31.93
C TYR A 315 3.09 -45.55 32.77
N GLN A 316 2.64 -44.37 32.36
CA GLN A 316 2.63 -43.14 33.17
C GLN A 316 1.19 -42.64 33.28
N TYR A 317 0.92 -41.77 34.25
CA TYR A 317 -0.42 -41.22 34.40
C TYR A 317 -0.42 -39.78 34.89
N VAL A 318 -1.34 -38.99 34.37
CA VAL A 318 -1.58 -37.60 34.75
C VAL A 318 -2.97 -37.46 35.33
N ARG A 319 -3.07 -36.67 36.40
CA ARG A 319 -4.32 -36.40 37.10
C ARG A 319 -4.75 -34.98 36.78
N TYR A 320 -5.98 -34.84 36.30
CA TYR A 320 -6.56 -33.54 36.03
C TYR A 320 -7.58 -33.19 37.12
N PRO A 321 -7.52 -31.98 37.69
CA PRO A 321 -8.41 -31.59 38.77
C PRO A 321 -9.86 -31.54 38.29
N THR A 322 -10.79 -31.90 39.16
CA THR A 322 -12.23 -31.86 38.87
C THR A 322 -12.65 -30.50 38.33
N GLN A 323 -13.58 -30.46 37.37
CA GLN A 323 -14.07 -29.24 36.73
C GLN A 323 -13.05 -28.53 35.82
N SER A 324 -11.92 -29.16 35.50
CA SER A 324 -11.06 -28.72 34.39
C SER A 324 -11.61 -29.20 33.04
N TRP A 325 -11.12 -28.60 31.96
CA TRP A 325 -11.49 -28.97 30.59
C TRP A 325 -11.26 -30.48 30.30
N TRP A 326 -10.14 -30.99 30.80
CA TRP A 326 -9.73 -32.39 30.68
C TRP A 326 -10.38 -33.32 31.74
N SER A 327 -11.03 -32.76 32.77
CA SER A 327 -11.74 -33.51 33.81
C SER A 327 -13.16 -32.98 34.03
N PRO A 328 -14.09 -33.25 33.09
CA PRO A 328 -15.47 -32.78 33.19
C PRO A 328 -16.16 -33.32 34.44
N ASN A 329 -17.01 -32.48 35.04
CA ASN A 329 -17.76 -32.80 36.26
C ASN A 329 -19.13 -33.45 35.94
N SER A 330 -19.19 -34.25 34.89
CA SER A 330 -20.37 -35.01 34.45
C SER A 330 -19.90 -36.36 33.91
N PRO A 331 -20.74 -37.41 33.90
CA PRO A 331 -20.36 -38.71 33.37
C PRO A 331 -19.85 -38.56 31.93
N ALA A 332 -18.62 -39.04 31.70
CA ALA A 332 -18.02 -39.05 30.38
C ALA A 332 -18.57 -40.23 29.56
N ASN A 333 -18.38 -40.18 28.25
CA ASN A 333 -18.64 -41.30 27.35
C ASN A 333 -17.42 -41.49 26.43
N THR A 334 -17.40 -42.59 25.67
CA THR A 334 -16.30 -42.91 24.76
C THR A 334 -16.00 -41.78 23.77
N THR A 335 -17.03 -41.12 23.24
CA THR A 335 -16.89 -39.99 22.30
C THR A 335 -16.20 -38.79 22.96
N ARG A 336 -16.59 -38.42 24.18
CA ARG A 336 -16.00 -37.28 24.90
C ARG A 336 -14.54 -37.54 25.28
N ILE A 337 -14.22 -38.77 25.67
CA ILE A 337 -12.84 -39.15 25.99
C ILE A 337 -11.98 -39.17 24.73
N ALA A 338 -12.47 -39.73 23.63
CA ALA A 338 -11.78 -39.69 22.35
C ALA A 338 -11.53 -38.26 21.89
N LEU A 339 -12.55 -37.38 22.01
CA LEU A 339 -12.43 -35.96 21.70
C LEU A 339 -11.34 -35.29 22.53
N ASN A 340 -11.37 -35.42 23.86
CA ASN A 340 -10.37 -34.85 24.75
C ASN A 340 -8.95 -35.33 24.39
N ILE A 341 -8.77 -36.62 24.06
CA ILE A 341 -7.48 -37.19 23.65
C ILE A 341 -7.01 -36.58 22.32
N MET A 342 -7.88 -36.52 21.32
CA MET A 342 -7.54 -35.94 20.02
C MET A 342 -7.18 -34.46 20.15
N GLU A 343 -7.99 -33.70 20.87
CA GLU A 343 -7.84 -32.27 21.11
C GLU A 343 -6.51 -31.96 21.82
N TYR A 344 -6.16 -32.74 22.84
CA TYR A 344 -4.91 -32.59 23.57
C TYR A 344 -3.69 -32.93 22.70
N SER A 345 -3.76 -34.01 21.92
CA SER A 345 -2.65 -34.45 21.07
C SER A 345 -2.41 -33.55 19.86
N ILE A 346 -3.46 -33.13 19.16
CA ILE A 346 -3.31 -32.17 18.06
C ILE A 346 -2.87 -30.81 18.59
N GLY A 347 -3.37 -30.42 19.76
CA GLY A 347 -2.97 -29.23 20.48
C GLY A 347 -1.48 -29.26 20.83
N ALA A 348 -0.98 -30.40 21.33
CA ALA A 348 0.44 -30.58 21.60
C ALA A 348 1.30 -30.38 20.33
N ILE A 349 0.83 -30.86 19.17
CA ILE A 349 1.53 -30.64 17.89
C ILE A 349 1.52 -29.16 17.51
N ALA A 350 0.37 -28.48 17.63
CA ALA A 350 0.23 -27.06 17.32
C ALA A 350 1.09 -26.18 18.25
N SER A 351 1.09 -26.46 19.55
CA SER A 351 1.91 -25.76 20.54
C SER A 351 3.39 -26.03 20.33
N PHE A 352 3.76 -27.25 19.94
CA PHE A 352 5.15 -27.56 19.60
C PHE A 352 5.60 -26.83 18.33
N ASP A 353 4.74 -26.71 17.32
CA ASP A 353 5.08 -25.89 16.15
C ASP A 353 5.33 -24.44 16.57
N TYR A 354 4.43 -23.87 17.37
CA TYR A 354 4.53 -22.46 17.77
C TYR A 354 5.71 -22.15 18.70
N ASN A 355 5.93 -22.96 19.74
CA ASN A 355 6.89 -22.67 20.82
C ASN A 355 8.12 -23.58 20.83
N GLY A 356 8.10 -24.68 20.08
CA GLY A 356 9.16 -25.68 20.11
C GLY A 356 10.42 -25.28 19.34
N PRO A 357 11.47 -26.12 19.40
CA PRO A 357 12.68 -25.96 18.61
C PRO A 357 12.36 -25.87 17.11
N ARG A 358 12.96 -24.89 16.43
CA ARG A 358 12.82 -24.70 14.98
C ARG A 358 14.15 -24.88 14.26
N SER A 359 14.07 -25.30 13.00
CA SER A 359 15.21 -25.47 12.10
C SER A 359 15.06 -24.59 10.86
N ASN A 360 16.17 -24.08 10.34
CA ASN A 360 16.16 -23.23 9.16
C ASN A 360 16.36 -24.07 7.90
N VAL A 361 15.37 -24.03 7.02
CA VAL A 361 15.37 -24.73 5.74
C VAL A 361 15.23 -23.73 4.60
N THR A 362 15.54 -24.12 3.37
CA THR A 362 15.35 -23.26 2.20
C THR A 362 13.88 -23.28 1.78
N GLY A 363 13.26 -22.11 1.65
CA GLY A 363 11.86 -21.98 1.26
C GLY A 363 11.42 -20.54 1.00
N TYR A 364 10.14 -20.37 0.71
CA TYR A 364 9.51 -19.05 0.65
C TYR A 364 9.10 -18.63 2.07
N TYR A 365 9.63 -17.49 2.53
CA TYR A 365 9.33 -16.95 3.85
C TYR A 365 8.61 -15.60 3.75
N PRO A 366 7.80 -15.23 4.76
CA PRO A 366 7.02 -13.99 4.73
C PRO A 366 7.92 -12.79 5.03
N VAL A 367 7.75 -11.72 4.26
CA VAL A 367 8.39 -10.41 4.47
C VAL A 367 7.33 -9.30 4.50
N PRO A 368 7.54 -8.21 5.26
CA PRO A 368 6.60 -7.10 5.26
C PRO A 368 6.39 -6.56 3.84
N ALA A 369 5.14 -6.45 3.39
CA ALA A 369 4.81 -5.78 2.14
C ALA A 369 4.28 -4.37 2.41
N GLN A 370 4.39 -3.51 1.41
CA GLN A 370 3.85 -2.16 1.43
C GLN A 370 2.63 -2.09 0.52
N GLU A 371 1.56 -1.47 1.01
CA GLU A 371 0.36 -1.14 0.26
C GLU A 371 0.26 0.38 0.11
N VAL A 372 -0.10 0.82 -1.10
CA VAL A 372 -0.37 2.24 -1.37
C VAL A 372 -1.83 2.51 -1.04
N ASP A 373 -2.08 3.19 0.08
CA ASP A 373 -3.41 3.66 0.44
C ASP A 373 -3.65 5.02 -0.23
N ILE A 374 -4.55 5.04 -1.21
CA ILE A 374 -4.86 6.24 -2.00
C ILE A 374 -6.23 6.77 -1.59
N GLN A 375 -6.27 8.02 -1.16
CA GLN A 375 -7.52 8.73 -0.92
C GLN A 375 -8.13 9.21 -2.26
N TRP A 376 -8.74 8.27 -2.98
CA TRP A 376 -9.27 8.48 -4.34
C TRP A 376 -10.20 9.68 -4.45
N LYS A 377 -11.01 9.97 -3.43
CA LYS A 377 -11.92 11.14 -3.42
C LYS A 377 -11.15 12.46 -3.57
N TRP A 378 -10.06 12.64 -2.82
CA TRP A 378 -9.26 13.86 -2.85
C TRP A 378 -8.32 13.88 -4.05
N SER A 379 -7.69 12.75 -4.36
CA SER A 379 -6.78 12.63 -5.51
C SER A 379 -7.52 12.92 -6.83
N SER A 380 -8.70 12.32 -7.04
CA SER A 380 -9.52 12.57 -8.24
C SER A 380 -10.00 14.02 -8.33
N ALA A 381 -10.41 14.62 -7.21
CA ALA A 381 -10.80 16.03 -7.18
C ALA A 381 -9.66 16.95 -7.60
N ILE A 382 -8.45 16.74 -7.08
CA ILE A 382 -7.28 17.55 -7.45
C ILE A 382 -6.90 17.33 -8.93
N LEU A 383 -6.86 16.06 -9.38
CA LEU A 383 -6.58 15.72 -10.78
C LEU A 383 -7.61 16.28 -11.75
N GLY A 384 -8.86 16.51 -11.33
CA GLY A 384 -9.89 17.17 -12.12
C GLY A 384 -9.80 18.70 -12.10
N VAL A 385 -9.49 19.30 -10.95
CA VAL A 385 -9.44 20.77 -10.79
C VAL A 385 -8.30 21.39 -11.60
N ILE A 386 -7.12 20.76 -11.63
CA ILE A 386 -5.95 21.28 -12.38
C ILE A 386 -6.28 21.51 -13.87
N PRO A 387 -6.70 20.50 -14.66
CA PRO A 387 -7.03 20.71 -16.08
C PRO A 387 -8.26 21.61 -16.25
N PHE A 388 -9.22 21.57 -15.33
CA PHE A 388 -10.38 22.47 -15.38
C PHE A 388 -9.97 23.96 -15.26
N VAL A 389 -9.10 24.30 -14.32
CA VAL A 389 -8.57 25.67 -14.17
C VAL A 389 -7.78 26.08 -15.42
N HIS A 390 -6.96 25.18 -15.98
CA HIS A 390 -6.26 25.45 -17.23
C HIS A 390 -7.21 25.69 -18.41
N LEU A 391 -8.29 24.92 -18.51
CA LEU A 391 -9.31 25.07 -19.55
C LEU A 391 -10.04 26.40 -19.41
N VAL A 392 -10.50 26.75 -18.21
CA VAL A 392 -11.17 28.04 -17.94
C VAL A 392 -10.24 29.19 -18.26
N ALA A 393 -8.97 29.13 -17.84
CA ALA A 393 -7.99 30.16 -18.14
C ALA A 393 -7.74 30.30 -19.66
N LEU A 394 -7.68 29.18 -20.38
CA LEU A 394 -7.55 29.17 -21.85
C LEU A 394 -8.76 29.85 -22.50
N VAL A 395 -9.99 29.47 -22.13
CA VAL A 395 -11.23 30.05 -22.65
C VAL A 395 -11.29 31.56 -22.38
N CYS A 396 -10.96 31.99 -21.16
CA CYS A 396 -10.89 33.41 -20.82
C CYS A 396 -9.87 34.17 -21.67
N VAL A 397 -8.69 33.59 -21.90
CA VAL A 397 -7.64 34.21 -22.73
C VAL A 397 -8.07 34.29 -24.19
N ILE A 398 -8.75 33.29 -24.74
CA ILE A 398 -9.25 33.31 -26.12
C ILE A 398 -10.37 34.36 -26.26
N ALA A 399 -11.37 34.31 -25.37
CA ALA A 399 -12.48 35.26 -25.38
C ALA A 399 -12.01 36.72 -25.26
N TRP A 400 -10.98 36.96 -24.45
CA TRP A 400 -10.40 38.29 -24.31
C TRP A 400 -9.41 38.62 -25.43
N GLY A 401 -8.61 37.68 -25.90
CA GLY A 401 -7.52 37.88 -26.85
C GLY A 401 -7.99 38.34 -28.23
N ASN A 402 -9.22 38.04 -28.63
CA ASN A 402 -9.79 38.38 -29.94
C ASN A 402 -9.88 39.89 -30.25
N SER A 403 -9.59 40.78 -29.30
CA SER A 403 -9.68 42.23 -29.49
C SER A 403 -8.38 42.91 -29.96
N ALA A 404 -7.25 42.19 -29.99
CA ALA A 404 -5.95 42.72 -30.40
C ALA A 404 -5.20 41.71 -31.28
N ILE A 405 -4.43 42.21 -32.24
CA ILE A 405 -3.65 41.36 -33.13
C ILE A 405 -2.48 40.77 -32.35
N ILE A 406 -2.35 39.46 -32.43
CA ILE A 406 -1.26 38.73 -31.79
C ILE A 406 -0.10 38.72 -32.78
N ARG A 407 1.02 39.34 -32.40
CA ARG A 407 2.25 39.33 -33.20
C ARG A 407 3.21 38.26 -32.68
N ASP A 408 3.96 37.67 -33.61
CA ASP A 408 4.98 36.66 -33.29
C ASP A 408 6.03 37.21 -32.33
N ALA A 409 6.47 36.36 -31.40
CA ALA A 409 7.45 36.67 -30.37
C ALA A 409 8.91 36.72 -30.87
N SER A 410 9.15 36.81 -32.19
CA SER A 410 10.51 36.85 -32.71
C SER A 410 11.18 38.19 -32.43
N CYS A 411 12.48 38.18 -32.09
CA CYS A 411 13.22 39.40 -31.76
C CYS A 411 13.18 40.43 -32.90
N LEU A 412 13.23 39.98 -34.16
CA LEU A 412 13.15 40.85 -35.34
C LEU A 412 11.77 41.49 -35.50
N SER A 413 10.72 40.73 -35.21
CA SER A 413 9.34 41.23 -35.24
C SER A 413 9.13 42.29 -34.15
N THR A 414 9.60 42.03 -32.94
CA THR A 414 9.54 42.98 -31.82
C THR A 414 10.40 44.22 -32.08
N ALA A 415 11.60 44.06 -32.64
CA ALA A 415 12.49 45.18 -32.99
C ALA A 415 11.84 46.10 -34.04
N LYS A 416 11.20 45.53 -35.08
CA LYS A 416 10.47 46.32 -36.07
C LYS A 416 9.27 47.07 -35.46
N LEU A 417 8.66 46.54 -34.40
CA LEU A 417 7.57 47.22 -33.68
C LEU A 417 8.09 48.36 -32.78
N LEU A 418 9.25 48.17 -32.14
CA LEU A 418 9.88 49.16 -31.27
C LEU A 418 10.60 50.27 -32.05
N ARG A 419 10.75 50.13 -33.37
CA ARG A 419 11.46 51.06 -34.25
C ARG A 419 11.14 52.55 -34.01
N PRO A 420 9.87 52.99 -33.88
CA PRO A 420 9.58 54.41 -33.66
C PRO A 420 10.08 54.96 -32.32
N ILE A 421 10.20 54.09 -31.31
CA ILE A 421 10.79 54.47 -30.02
C ILE A 421 12.30 54.60 -30.18
N VAL A 422 12.93 53.64 -30.85
CA VAL A 422 14.39 53.60 -31.05
C VAL A 422 14.87 54.76 -31.93
N GLU A 423 14.12 55.14 -32.96
CA GLU A 423 14.44 56.28 -33.83
C GLU A 423 14.53 57.61 -33.07
N LYS A 424 13.81 57.75 -31.94
CA LYS A 424 13.90 58.94 -31.08
C LYS A 424 15.18 59.04 -30.26
N LEU A 425 15.89 57.94 -30.03
CA LEU A 425 17.22 57.97 -29.42
C LEU A 425 18.31 58.45 -30.41
N GLY A 426 17.99 58.50 -31.71
CA GLY A 426 18.92 58.90 -32.76
C GLY A 426 20.14 57.98 -32.82
N GLU A 427 21.33 58.56 -32.99
CA GLU A 427 22.61 57.82 -33.01
C GLU A 427 23.14 57.44 -31.62
N ARG A 428 22.42 57.78 -30.54
CA ARG A 428 22.82 57.50 -29.16
C ARG A 428 22.13 56.24 -28.64
N GLY A 429 22.73 55.61 -27.63
CA GLY A 429 22.05 54.57 -26.85
C GLY A 429 22.29 53.12 -27.26
N CYS A 430 23.26 52.83 -28.14
CA CYS A 430 23.58 51.45 -28.58
C CYS A 430 24.03 50.50 -27.46
N LEU A 431 24.48 51.03 -26.32
CA LEU A 431 24.90 50.26 -25.14
C LEU A 431 23.90 50.34 -23.97
N LEU A 432 22.81 51.09 -24.11
CA LEU A 432 21.87 51.30 -23.01
C LEU A 432 21.01 50.07 -22.77
N SER A 433 20.79 49.74 -21.50
CA SER A 433 19.85 48.69 -21.11
C SER A 433 18.39 49.18 -21.23
N GLY A 434 17.42 48.28 -21.36
CA GLY A 434 15.99 48.63 -21.46
C GLY A 434 15.49 49.62 -20.39
N PRO A 435 15.87 49.47 -19.10
CA PRO A 435 15.58 50.45 -18.05
C PRO A 435 16.24 51.82 -18.27
N GLU A 436 17.48 51.87 -18.74
CA GLU A 436 18.20 53.12 -19.02
C GLU A 436 17.56 53.88 -20.20
N ILE A 437 17.13 53.14 -21.23
CA ILE A 437 16.36 53.71 -22.36
C ILE A 437 15.02 54.27 -21.88
N ALA A 438 14.34 53.57 -20.96
CA ALA A 438 13.08 54.04 -20.38
C ALA A 438 13.25 55.26 -19.47
N GLU A 439 14.42 55.45 -18.85
CA GLU A 439 14.76 56.62 -18.04
C GLU A 439 15.06 57.85 -18.91
N GLU A 440 15.86 57.68 -19.97
CA GLU A 440 16.15 58.74 -20.95
C GLU A 440 14.87 59.23 -21.66
N LEU A 441 13.91 58.34 -21.87
CA LEU A 441 12.61 58.66 -22.50
C LEU A 441 11.43 58.68 -21.50
N ALA A 442 11.69 59.00 -20.22
CA ALA A 442 10.69 58.93 -19.15
C ALA A 442 9.44 59.79 -19.36
N SER A 443 9.50 60.82 -20.22
CA SER A 443 8.36 61.68 -20.56
C SER A 443 7.39 61.05 -21.56
N ILE A 444 7.78 59.99 -22.25
CA ILE A 444 7.00 59.37 -23.32
C ILE A 444 6.08 58.28 -22.76
N ARG A 445 4.81 58.32 -23.18
CA ARG A 445 3.83 57.27 -22.91
C ARG A 445 3.33 56.68 -24.20
N VAL A 446 3.31 55.36 -24.24
CA VAL A 446 3.07 54.59 -25.47
C VAL A 446 1.94 53.58 -25.31
N LYS A 447 1.25 53.28 -26.42
CA LYS A 447 0.16 52.30 -26.53
C LYS A 447 0.36 51.46 -27.79
N TYR A 448 0.06 50.16 -27.72
CA TYR A 448 0.06 49.30 -28.92
C TYR A 448 -1.23 49.53 -29.71
N GLY A 449 -1.13 49.95 -30.98
CA GLY A 449 -2.30 50.39 -31.74
C GLY A 449 -2.17 50.16 -33.23
N TRP A 450 -3.03 50.82 -33.98
CA TRP A 450 -3.04 50.74 -35.43
C TRP A 450 -3.20 52.13 -36.06
N ARG A 451 -2.64 52.33 -37.25
CA ARG A 451 -2.74 53.55 -38.05
C ARG A 451 -3.52 53.26 -39.33
N GLU A 452 -4.42 54.17 -39.69
CA GLU A 452 -5.01 54.20 -41.04
C GLU A 452 -4.00 54.76 -42.03
N PRO A 453 -3.96 54.23 -43.26
CA PRO A 453 -3.18 54.88 -44.31
C PRO A 453 -3.71 56.29 -44.55
N PRO A 454 -2.84 57.28 -44.77
CA PRO A 454 -3.27 58.64 -45.06
C PRO A 454 -4.11 58.66 -46.34
N SER A 455 -5.13 59.52 -46.39
CA SER A 455 -6.22 59.52 -47.39
C SER A 455 -5.77 59.63 -48.86
N ASN A 456 -4.52 60.00 -49.09
CA ASN A 456 -3.84 60.11 -50.39
C ASN A 456 -3.16 58.81 -50.88
N LEU A 457 -3.14 57.73 -50.09
CA LEU A 457 -2.51 56.44 -50.42
C LEU A 457 -3.44 55.23 -50.25
N VAL A 458 -4.75 55.43 -50.43
CA VAL A 458 -5.72 54.33 -50.41
C VAL A 458 -5.65 53.57 -51.73
N PHE A 459 -4.91 52.45 -51.79
CA PHE A 459 -5.06 51.47 -52.87
C PHE A 459 -6.44 50.81 -52.73
N ARG A 460 -7.44 51.41 -53.38
CA ARG A 460 -8.80 50.87 -53.48
C ARG A 460 -8.81 49.87 -54.65
N ASN A 461 -8.38 48.63 -54.41
CA ASN A 461 -8.59 47.58 -55.40
C ASN A 461 -10.10 47.29 -55.48
N GLU A 462 -10.71 47.50 -56.66
CA GLU A 462 -12.16 47.34 -56.90
C GLU A 462 -12.68 45.91 -56.69
N ILE A 463 -11.81 44.94 -56.41
CA ILE A 463 -12.16 43.52 -56.24
C ILE A 463 -12.05 43.06 -54.78
N ASP A 464 -11.43 43.84 -53.87
CA ASP A 464 -11.31 43.47 -52.46
C ASP A 464 -11.33 44.75 -51.58
N GLN A 465 -12.46 45.03 -50.91
CA GLN A 465 -12.71 46.29 -50.17
C GLN A 465 -11.92 46.41 -48.85
N HIS A 466 -10.93 45.57 -48.59
CA HIS A 466 -10.26 45.50 -47.29
C HIS A 466 -9.10 46.51 -47.17
N LEU A 467 -9.32 47.57 -46.38
CA LEU A 467 -8.30 48.55 -45.96
C LEU A 467 -7.12 47.84 -45.26
N VAL A 468 -5.90 47.99 -45.80
CA VAL A 468 -4.68 47.52 -45.14
C VAL A 468 -4.24 48.54 -44.11
N ARG A 469 -4.19 48.13 -42.84
CA ARG A 469 -3.83 49.00 -41.70
C ARG A 469 -2.39 48.74 -41.25
N HIS A 470 -1.75 49.70 -40.59
CA HIS A 470 -0.42 49.50 -40.01
C HIS A 470 -0.52 49.28 -38.50
N VAL A 471 0.10 48.23 -37.97
CA VAL A 471 0.24 48.02 -36.53
C VAL A 471 1.52 48.69 -36.05
N ASP A 472 1.41 49.56 -35.06
CA ASP A 472 2.52 50.36 -34.59
C ASP A 472 2.38 50.74 -33.09
N ILE A 473 3.42 51.31 -32.53
CA ILE A 473 3.39 51.92 -31.20
C ILE A 473 3.00 53.40 -31.34
N LEU A 474 1.92 53.78 -30.66
CA LEU A 474 1.35 55.12 -30.69
C LEU A 474 1.75 55.89 -29.44
N GLU A 475 2.13 57.15 -29.60
CA GLU A 475 2.43 58.07 -28.49
C GLU A 475 1.18 58.83 -28.03
N GLU A 476 1.14 59.22 -26.75
CA GLU A 476 0.03 60.00 -26.18
C GLU A 476 -0.13 61.38 -26.84
N THR A 477 0.97 62.00 -27.27
CA THR A 477 0.99 63.32 -27.93
C THR A 477 0.38 63.33 -29.32
N GLU A 478 0.28 62.16 -29.98
CA GLU A 478 -0.26 62.04 -31.33
C GLU A 478 -1.81 62.06 -31.37
N GLY A 479 -2.48 62.08 -30.22
CA GLY A 479 -3.94 62.27 -30.14
C GLY A 479 -4.79 61.04 -30.47
N PHE A 480 -4.20 59.87 -30.68
CA PHE A 480 -4.91 58.62 -31.02
C PHE A 480 -5.55 57.89 -29.82
N GLY A 481 -5.84 58.60 -28.72
CA GLY A 481 -6.20 57.96 -27.45
C GLY A 481 -7.54 57.22 -27.42
N VAL A 482 -8.45 57.53 -28.33
CA VAL A 482 -9.83 56.98 -28.38
C VAL A 482 -9.94 55.74 -29.29
N GLN A 483 -8.82 55.20 -29.79
CA GLN A 483 -8.87 53.99 -30.62
C GLN A 483 -9.45 52.79 -29.84
N GLY A 484 -10.55 52.23 -30.38
CA GLY A 484 -11.24 51.04 -29.89
C GLY A 484 -10.56 49.73 -30.32
N THR A 485 -11.32 48.64 -30.34
CA THR A 485 -10.83 47.31 -30.74
C THR A 485 -10.24 47.31 -32.14
N MET A 486 -9.16 46.55 -32.36
CA MET A 486 -8.54 46.43 -33.68
C MET A 486 -9.55 45.79 -34.66
N PRO A 487 -9.91 46.46 -35.77
CA PRO A 487 -10.90 45.94 -36.71
C PRO A 487 -10.39 44.70 -37.47
N PRO A 488 -11.27 43.79 -37.91
CA PRO A 488 -10.85 42.70 -38.79
C PRO A 488 -10.32 43.25 -40.12
N GLY A 489 -9.21 42.68 -40.62
CA GLY A 489 -8.58 43.12 -41.86
C GLY A 489 -7.12 42.69 -41.99
N ARG A 490 -6.49 43.04 -43.11
CA ARG A 490 -5.05 42.82 -43.33
C ARG A 490 -4.23 43.94 -42.70
N TYR A 491 -3.09 43.56 -42.12
CA TYR A 491 -2.15 44.49 -41.50
C TYR A 491 -0.75 44.25 -42.05
N ASP A 492 -0.33 45.05 -43.05
CA ASP A 492 0.95 44.86 -43.75
C ASP A 492 1.86 46.11 -43.72
N GLY A 493 1.40 47.16 -43.03
CA GLY A 493 2.13 48.42 -42.89
C GLY A 493 2.16 49.30 -44.12
N LEU A 494 2.71 50.51 -43.92
CA LEU A 494 2.85 51.50 -44.98
C LEU A 494 4.18 51.25 -45.71
N GLY A 495 4.11 51.06 -47.03
CA GLY A 495 5.30 51.24 -47.87
C GLY A 495 5.82 52.66 -47.65
N LEU A 496 7.12 52.79 -47.35
CA LEU A 496 7.78 54.08 -47.11
C LEU A 496 7.38 55.09 -48.20
N GLY A 497 6.74 56.19 -47.79
CA GLY A 497 6.61 57.40 -48.60
C GLY A 497 7.99 58.03 -48.86
N PRO A 498 8.11 58.91 -49.87
CA PRO A 498 9.39 59.28 -50.46
C PRO A 498 10.26 60.02 -49.45
N VAL A 499 11.42 59.43 -49.16
CA VAL A 499 12.52 60.15 -48.50
C VAL A 499 13.11 61.07 -49.55
N GLY A 500 13.17 62.36 -49.20
CA GLY A 500 13.47 63.46 -50.10
C GLY A 500 14.79 63.34 -50.85
N ASP A 501 14.79 64.02 -51.99
CA ASP A 501 15.91 64.22 -52.90
C ASP A 501 17.23 64.47 -52.15
N ARG A 502 18.13 63.50 -52.26
CA ARG A 502 19.56 63.75 -52.26
C ARG A 502 20.09 63.18 -53.55
N ASP A 503 20.50 64.09 -54.42
CA ASP A 503 21.36 63.83 -55.56
C ASP A 503 22.54 62.95 -55.12
N ASP A 504 22.66 61.77 -55.69
CA ASP A 504 23.97 61.23 -56.08
C ASP A 504 23.80 60.13 -57.14
N ASP A 505 24.67 60.19 -58.13
CA ASP A 505 24.66 59.46 -59.38
C ASP A 505 24.87 57.95 -59.22
N GLY A 506 24.23 57.13 -60.07
CA GLY A 506 24.76 55.80 -60.40
C GLY A 506 23.74 54.67 -60.60
N GLU A 507 23.51 54.34 -61.87
CA GLU A 507 23.15 53.04 -62.44
C GLU A 507 21.88 52.27 -61.95
N THR A 508 20.89 52.33 -62.84
CA THR A 508 19.77 51.40 -62.99
C THR A 508 20.19 49.94 -63.21
N THR A 509 19.62 49.01 -62.44
CA THR A 509 19.14 47.71 -62.96
C THR A 509 18.00 47.16 -62.07
N PRO A 510 16.84 46.76 -62.62
CA PRO A 510 15.73 46.27 -61.82
C PRO A 510 15.75 44.73 -61.74
N LEU A 511 15.84 44.17 -60.52
CA LEU A 511 15.58 42.76 -60.28
C LEU A 511 14.27 42.60 -59.49
N PHE A 512 13.17 42.54 -60.23
CA PHE A 512 11.94 41.92 -59.78
C PHE A 512 12.18 40.44 -59.54
N HIS A 513 12.31 40.03 -58.28
CA HIS A 513 12.18 38.62 -57.90
C HIS A 513 10.85 38.38 -57.17
N GLN A 514 9.88 38.00 -57.99
CA GLN A 514 8.69 37.24 -57.64
C GLN A 514 9.03 36.10 -56.66
N ARG A 515 8.43 36.10 -55.46
CA ARG A 515 8.50 34.95 -54.54
C ARG A 515 7.13 34.53 -54.01
N ARG A 516 6.54 33.62 -54.80
CA ARG A 516 5.73 32.44 -54.45
C ARG A 516 5.10 32.40 -53.04
N THR A 517 3.77 32.44 -53.07
CA THR A 517 2.84 31.57 -52.34
C THR A 517 3.39 30.17 -52.04
N ARG A 518 3.46 29.82 -50.74
CA ARG A 518 3.02 28.54 -50.15
C ARG A 518 3.40 28.50 -48.66
N ARG A 519 2.41 28.55 -47.78
CA ARG A 519 2.40 27.72 -46.56
C ARG A 519 0.96 27.44 -46.15
N SER A 520 0.59 26.19 -46.43
CA SER A 520 -0.47 25.43 -45.79
C SER A 520 -0.16 25.33 -44.31
N THR A 521 -1.12 25.66 -43.45
CA THR A 521 -1.18 25.15 -42.09
C THR A 521 -2.59 24.64 -41.85
N SER A 522 -2.73 23.31 -41.94
CA SER A 522 -3.68 22.54 -41.14
C SER A 522 -3.27 22.66 -39.67
N ILE A 523 -4.18 23.13 -38.83
CA ILE A 523 -4.55 22.52 -37.54
C ILE A 523 -6.06 22.60 -37.48
#